data_AF-A0A6L2NHW9-F1
#
_entry.id   AF-A0A6L2NHW9-F1
#
_cell.length_a   1.000
_cell.length_b   1.000
_cell.length_c   1.000
_cell.angle_alpha   90.00
_cell.angle_beta   90.00
_cell.angle_gamma   90.00
#
_symmetry.space_group_name_H-M   'P 1'
#
loop_
_entity.id
_entity.type
_entity.pdbx_description
1 polymer ?
#
loop_
_entity_poly.entity_id
_entity_poly.type
_entity_poly.pdbx_seq_one_letter_code
_entity_poly.pdbx_strand_id
1 'polypeptide(L)'
;MYNLTDISGAVDWNSAKQSIFATSSTEAEYIAAFDASKEAVWVIKFISGLGVVPMIEEPISIYCDNIRAIVITNESGITKGAR
;
A
#
# COMPACT_ATOMS: atom_id res chain seq x y z
N MET A 1 -7.86 -45.07 22.85
CA MET A 1 -7.63 -45.00 21.40
C MET A 1 -8.32 -43.72 20.93
N TYR A 2 -7.56 -42.61 20.86
CA TYR A 2 -8.07 -41.33 20.40
C TYR A 2 -7.35 -41.04 19.08
N ASN A 3 -8.06 -41.16 17.98
CA ASN A 3 -7.54 -40.85 16.65
C ASN A 3 -7.63 -39.32 16.49
N LEU A 4 -6.48 -38.64 16.53
CA LEU A 4 -6.36 -37.28 16.01
C LEU A 4 -5.98 -37.42 14.53
N THR A 5 -6.97 -37.27 13.66
CA THR A 5 -6.74 -37.13 12.23
C THR A 5 -6.14 -35.75 12.00
N ASP A 6 -4.83 -35.69 11.84
CA ASP A 6 -4.13 -34.49 11.41
C ASP A 6 -4.53 -34.23 9.95
N ILE A 7 -5.50 -33.33 9.75
CA ILE A 7 -5.79 -32.78 8.41
C ILE A 7 -4.73 -31.71 8.17
N SER A 8 -3.48 -32.13 7.95
CA SER A 8 -2.43 -31.25 7.49
C SER A 8 -2.70 -30.90 6.02
N GLY A 9 -3.64 -29.99 5.79
CA GLY A 9 -3.71 -29.29 4.51
C GLY A 9 -2.40 -28.54 4.33
N ALA A 10 -1.55 -29.00 3.42
CA ALA A 10 -0.31 -28.32 3.11
C ALA A 10 -0.64 -26.90 2.64
N VAL A 11 -0.37 -25.92 3.50
CA VAL A 11 -0.48 -24.50 3.15
C VAL A 11 0.81 -24.13 2.46
N ASP A 12 0.77 -24.04 1.13
CA ASP A 12 1.89 -23.58 0.35
C ASP A 12 1.89 -22.04 0.33
N TRP A 13 2.88 -21.44 0.99
CA TRP A 13 3.04 -19.98 1.04
C TRP A 13 3.88 -19.55 -0.16
N ASN A 14 3.24 -19.03 -1.20
CA ASN A 14 3.95 -18.40 -2.31
C ASN A 14 4.25 -16.94 -1.97
N SER A 15 5.53 -16.54 -1.97
CA SER A 15 5.94 -15.14 -1.84
C SER A 15 6.54 -14.64 -3.14
N ALA A 16 5.96 -13.59 -3.72
CA ALA A 16 6.55 -12.87 -4.83
C ALA A 16 7.50 -11.81 -4.28
N LYS A 17 8.74 -11.75 -4.81
CA LYS A 17 9.69 -10.71 -4.44
C LYS A 17 9.13 -9.37 -4.89
N GLN A 18 8.88 -8.45 -3.96
CA GLN A 18 8.50 -7.08 -4.31
C GLN A 18 9.58 -6.49 -5.22
N SER A 19 9.17 -5.85 -6.32
CA SER A 19 10.09 -5.30 -7.33
C SER A 19 10.99 -4.19 -6.78
N ILE A 20 10.63 -3.63 -5.63
CA ILE A 20 11.33 -2.52 -4.99
C ILE A 20 12.09 -3.09 -3.80
N PHE A 21 13.42 -3.02 -3.86
CA PHE A 21 14.29 -3.44 -2.77
C PHE A 21 14.32 -2.34 -1.71
N ALA A 22 13.49 -2.47 -0.68
CA ALA A 22 13.56 -1.60 0.48
C ALA A 22 14.79 -1.97 1.33
N THR A 23 15.63 -0.99 1.62
CA THR A 23 16.85 -1.15 2.41
C THR A 23 16.56 -1.00 3.92
N SER A 24 15.33 -0.60 4.28
CA SER A 24 14.84 -0.51 5.66
C SER A 24 13.33 -0.78 5.74
N SER A 25 12.82 -1.11 6.94
CA SER A 25 11.37 -1.23 7.17
C SER A 25 10.62 0.07 6.88
N THR A 26 11.24 1.21 7.19
CA THR A 26 10.68 2.53 6.92
C THR A 26 10.51 2.81 5.44
N GLU A 27 11.48 2.42 4.63
CA GLU A 27 11.40 2.54 3.17
C GLU A 27 10.31 1.62 2.60
N ALA A 28 10.18 0.39 3.12
CA ALA A 28 9.13 -0.54 2.70
C ALA A 28 7.72 0.02 2.98
N GLU A 29 7.49 0.60 4.15
CA GLU A 29 6.21 1.21 4.51
C GLU A 29 5.92 2.49 3.72
N TYR A 30 6.96 3.30 3.43
CA TYR A 30 6.84 4.43 2.52
C TYR A 30 6.38 3.98 1.12
N ILE A 31 7.00 2.94 0.56
CA ILE A 31 6.63 2.38 -0.75
C ILE A 31 5.20 1.86 -0.73
N ALA A 32 4.81 1.12 0.31
CA ALA A 32 3.45 0.61 0.45
C ALA A 32 2.41 1.74 0.53
N ALA A 33 2.68 2.79 1.32
CA ALA A 33 1.81 3.97 1.41
C ALA A 33 1.74 4.74 0.09
N PHE A 34 2.87 4.85 -0.63
CA PHE A 34 2.93 5.49 -1.94
C PHE A 34 2.10 4.73 -2.98
N ASP A 35 2.22 3.40 -3.05
CA ASP A 35 1.42 2.59 -3.97
C ASP A 35 -0.07 2.63 -3.61
N ALA A 36 -0.41 2.55 -2.33
CA ALA A 36 -1.80 2.75 -1.87
C ALA A 36 -2.36 4.12 -2.28
N SER A 37 -1.54 5.18 -2.26
CA SER A 37 -1.95 6.51 -2.70
C SER A 37 -2.25 6.58 -4.20
N LYS A 38 -1.49 5.87 -5.04
CA LYS A 38 -1.75 5.80 -6.48
C LYS A 38 -3.08 5.10 -6.76
N GLU A 39 -3.32 3.97 -6.11
CA GLU A 39 -4.56 3.21 -6.25
C GLU A 39 -5.77 4.04 -5.79
N ALA A 40 -5.64 4.74 -4.66
CA ALA A 40 -6.69 5.63 -4.16
C ALA A 40 -7.04 6.74 -5.16
N VAL A 41 -6.03 7.38 -5.76
CA VAL A 41 -6.21 8.38 -6.83
C VAL A 41 -6.87 7.76 -8.06
N TRP A 42 -6.47 6.55 -8.45
CA TRP A 42 -7.06 5.84 -9.59
C TRP A 42 -8.55 5.55 -9.35
N VAL A 43 -8.91 5.03 -8.17
CA VAL A 43 -10.31 4.75 -7.79
C VAL A 43 -11.15 6.02 -7.81
N ILE A 44 -10.68 7.14 -7.27
CA ILE A 44 -11.42 8.41 -7.34
C ILE A 44 -11.68 8.77 -8.81
N LYS A 45 -10.64 8.78 -9.65
CA LYS A 45 -10.76 9.14 -11.07
C LYS A 45 -11.72 8.21 -11.80
N PHE A 46 -11.69 6.92 -11.49
CA PHE A 46 -12.59 5.93 -12.05
C PHE A 46 -14.05 6.23 -11.67
N ILE A 47 -14.33 6.46 -10.39
CA ILE A 47 -15.67 6.81 -9.90
C ILE A 47 -16.16 8.14 -10.49
N SER A 48 -15.30 9.17 -10.53
CA SER A 48 -15.60 10.46 -11.16
C SER A 48 -15.96 10.29 -12.65
N GLY A 49 -15.26 9.41 -13.37
CA GLY A 49 -15.57 9.09 -14.77
C GLY A 49 -16.91 8.38 -14.96
N LEU A 50 -17.38 7.65 -13.96
CA LEU A 50 -18.70 6.99 -14.00
C LEU A 50 -19.86 7.97 -13.74
N GLY A 51 -19.62 9.13 -13.12
CA GLY A 51 -20.64 10.16 -12.89
C GLY A 51 -21.77 9.77 -11.94
N VAL A 52 -21.62 8.67 -11.20
CA VAL A 52 -22.66 8.08 -10.34
C VAL A 52 -22.65 8.62 -8.91
N VAL A 53 -21.54 9.21 -8.46
CA VAL A 53 -21.39 9.80 -7.12
C VAL A 53 -20.80 11.21 -7.26
N PRO A 54 -21.27 12.20 -6.48
CA PRO A 54 -20.63 13.51 -6.42
C PRO A 54 -19.13 13.38 -6.11
N MET A 55 -18.29 14.10 -6.85
CA MET A 55 -16.84 14.04 -6.66
C MET A 55 -16.48 14.49 -5.23
N ILE A 56 -15.73 13.66 -4.53
CA ILE A 56 -15.13 14.03 -3.26
C ILE A 56 -13.91 14.90 -3.60
N GLU A 57 -14.01 16.20 -3.37
CA GLU A 57 -12.90 17.15 -3.55
C GLU A 57 -11.92 17.12 -2.36
N GLU A 58 -12.30 16.47 -1.26
CA GLU A 58 -11.45 16.35 -0.09
C GLU A 58 -10.28 15.37 -0.32
N PRO A 59 -9.08 15.68 0.20
CA PRO A 59 -7.94 14.78 0.14
C PRO A 59 -8.23 13.44 0.83
N ILE A 60 -7.82 12.33 0.21
CA ILE A 60 -7.87 11.02 0.88
C ILE A 60 -6.79 10.97 1.96
N SER A 61 -7.22 10.78 3.20
CA SER A 61 -6.33 10.50 4.33
C SER A 61 -5.86 9.05 4.27
N ILE A 62 -4.55 8.85 4.18
CA ILE A 62 -3.91 7.53 4.26
C ILE A 62 -3.16 7.45 5.58
N TYR A 63 -3.52 6.48 6.42
CA TYR A 63 -2.89 6.27 7.72
C TYR A 63 -1.79 5.21 7.61
N CYS A 64 -0.65 5.48 8.24
CA CYS A 64 0.47 4.55 8.38
C CYS A 64 0.86 4.51 9.86
N ASP A 65 1.18 3.33 10.39
CA ASP A 65 1.60 3.14 11.78
C ASP A 65 3.07 3.53 12.02
N ASN A 66 3.89 3.59 10.96
CA ASN A 66 5.26 4.06 11.06
C ASN A 66 5.39 5.58 10.90
N ILE A 67 5.65 6.24 12.03
CA ILE A 67 5.93 7.68 12.14
C ILE A 67 7.08 8.11 11.22
N ARG A 68 8.13 7.30 11.05
CA ARG A 68 9.26 7.66 10.17
C ARG A 68 8.86 7.67 8.70
N ALA A 69 8.03 6.73 8.28
CA ALA A 69 7.49 6.71 6.92
C ALA A 69 6.63 7.96 6.68
N ILE A 70 5.79 8.34 7.65
CA ILE A 70 4.98 9.57 7.60
C ILE A 70 5.87 10.82 7.45
N VAL A 71 6.97 10.91 8.20
CA VAL A 71 7.89 12.05 8.10
C VAL A 71 8.48 12.14 6.69
N ILE A 72 8.99 11.02 6.15
CA ILE A 72 9.55 10.97 4.79
C ILE A 72 8.50 11.34 3.74
N THR A 73 7.23 10.92 3.88
CA THR A 73 6.15 11.33 2.96
C THR A 73 5.86 12.82 2.98
N ASN A 74 6.09 13.50 4.11
CA ASN A 74 5.83 14.92 4.28
C ASN A 74 7.05 15.81 3.95
N GLU A 75 8.23 15.22 3.73
CA GLU A 75 9.40 15.94 3.27
C GLU A 75 9.24 16.32 1.80
N SER A 76 8.99 17.61 1.55
CA SER A 76 8.79 18.22 0.22
C SER A 76 9.98 18.11 -0.78
N GLY A 77 11.01 17.32 -0.46
CA GLY A 77 12.30 17.27 -1.16
C GLY A 77 12.50 16.13 -2.18
N ILE A 78 11.69 15.06 -2.18
CA ILE A 78 11.93 13.89 -3.06
C ILE A 78 11.30 14.03 -4.47
N THR A 79 10.60 15.13 -4.77
CA THR A 79 9.98 15.34 -6.10
C THR A 79 10.91 15.97 -7.15
N LYS A 80 12.18 16.24 -6.84
CA LYS A 80 13.14 16.73 -7.84
C LYS A 80 14.04 15.60 -8.35
N GLY A 81 13.52 14.90 -9.37
CA GLY A 81 14.36 14.32 -10.42
C GLY A 81 14.39 12.80 -10.49
N ALA A 82 13.52 12.26 -11.34
CA ALA A 82 13.92 11.20 -12.26
C ALA A 82 13.25 11.54 -13.61
N ARG A 83 14.07 12.04 -14.53
CA ARG A 83 13.76 12.04 -15.97
C ARG A 83 13.93 10.62 -16.50
#